data_AF-A0A2N0W102-F1
#
_entry.id   AF-A0A2N0W102-F1
#
_cell.length_a   1.000
_cell.length_b   1.000
_cell.length_c   1.000
_cell.angle_alpha   90.00
_cell.angle_beta   90.00
_cell.angle_gamma   90.00
#
_symmetry.space_group_name_H-M   'P 1'
#
loop_
_entity.id
_entity.type
_entity.pdbx_description
1 polymer ?
#
loop_
_entity_poly.entity_id
_entity_poly.type
_entity_poly.pdbx_seq_one_letter_code
_entity_poly.pdbx_strand_id
1 'polypeptide(L)' 'MDFNLPGDIYSQEIIPSVCQDFKEYLSCSYTFNDGCIKITVIVYEKYFSDQKEIIHSFLNYYLDKSIQESVVNGQ' A
#
# COMPACT_ATOMS: atom_id res chain seq x y z
N MET A 1 2.34 11.00 -4.57
CA MET A 1 0.98 10.68 -5.01
C MET A 1 0.21 10.22 -3.80
N ASP A 2 -1.01 10.72 -3.61
CA ASP A 2 -1.83 10.41 -2.44
C ASP A 2 -2.99 9.50 -2.83
N PHE A 3 -3.23 8.49 -2.02
CA PHE A 3 -4.33 7.54 -2.15
C PHE A 3 -5.17 7.56 -0.88
N ASN A 4 -6.49 7.49 -1.05
CA ASN A 4 -7.40 7.28 0.07
C ASN A 4 -8.08 5.93 -0.15
N LEU A 5 -7.71 4.95 0.67
CA LEU A 5 -8.11 3.57 0.50
C LEU A 5 -9.13 3.15 1.57
N PRO A 6 -10.17 2.42 1.19
CA PRO A 6 -11.17 1.90 2.13
C PRO A 6 -10.56 0.86 3.08
N GLY A 7 -10.63 1.09 4.39
CA GLY A 7 -10.02 0.23 5.41
C GLY A 7 -10.75 -1.08 5.69
N ASP A 8 -11.95 -1.26 5.11
CA ASP A 8 -12.69 -2.52 5.06
C ASP A 8 -12.22 -3.45 3.91
N ILE A 9 -11.41 -2.93 2.99
CA ILE A 9 -10.81 -3.70 1.89
C ILE A 9 -9.29 -3.81 2.09
N TYR A 10 -8.66 -2.69 2.46
CA TYR A 10 -7.22 -2.61 2.68
C TYR A 10 -6.91 -2.67 4.17
N SER A 11 -6.03 -3.58 4.56
CA SER A 11 -5.75 -3.82 5.98
C SER A 11 -4.76 -2.82 6.56
N GLN A 12 -5.11 -2.27 7.72
CA GLN A 12 -4.26 -1.37 8.48
C GLN A 12 -3.05 -2.08 9.11
N GLU A 13 -3.14 -3.39 9.35
CA GLU A 13 -2.10 -4.14 10.05
C GLU A 13 -0.90 -4.43 9.13
N ILE A 14 -1.14 -4.61 7.84
CA ILE A 14 -0.11 -5.05 6.90
C ILE A 14 0.58 -3.91 6.14
N ILE A 15 -0.01 -2.70 6.07
CA ILE A 15 0.57 -1.56 5.35
C ILE A 15 2.01 -1.23 5.76
N PRO A 16 2.45 -1.38 7.03
CA PRO A 16 3.86 -1.19 7.38
C PRO A 16 4.77 -2.17 6.65
N SER A 17 4.37 -3.44 6.54
CA SER A 17 5.14 -4.48 5.83
C SER A 17 5.17 -4.22 4.33
N VAL A 18 4.04 -3.86 3.73
CA VAL A 18 3.95 -3.52 2.30
C VAL A 18 4.87 -2.35 1.95
N CYS A 19 4.88 -1.30 2.77
CA CYS A 19 5.76 -0.16 2.56
C CYS A 19 7.24 -0.51 2.72
N GLN A 20 7.56 -1.46 3.60
CA GLN A 20 8.92 -1.99 3.76
C GLN A 20 9.36 -2.82 2.54
N ASP A 21 8.48 -3.66 1.98
CA ASP A 21 8.78 -4.50 0.81
C ASP A 21 9.10 -3.65 -0.44
N PHE A 22 8.53 -2.45 -0.53
CA PHE A 22 8.72 -1.53 -1.66
C PHE A 22 9.75 -0.41 -1.41
N LYS A 23 10.43 -0.41 -0.25
CA LYS A 23 11.33 0.69 0.18
C LYS A 23 12.48 1.00 -0.78
N GLU A 24 12.86 0.05 -1.63
CA GLU A 24 13.92 0.21 -2.62
C GLU A 24 13.48 1.05 -3.83
N TYR A 25 12.16 1.11 -4.09
CA TYR A 25 11.55 1.75 -5.25
C TYR A 25 10.85 3.07 -4.90
N LEU A 26 10.24 3.13 -3.70
CA LEU A 26 9.44 4.26 -3.25
C LEU A 26 9.60 4.50 -1.75
N SER A 27 9.32 5.73 -1.34
CA SER A 27 9.00 6.09 0.03
C SER A 27 7.49 6.07 0.21
N CYS A 28 7.03 5.47 1.31
CA CYS A 28 5.63 5.39 1.68
C CYS A 28 5.45 5.99 3.08
N SER A 29 4.44 6.83 3.23
CA SER A 29 3.89 7.23 4.53
C SER A 29 2.38 7.01 4.52
N TYR A 30 1.80 6.73 5.69
CA TYR A 30 0.38 6.47 5.81
C TYR A 30 -0.19 7.01 7.12
N THR A 31 -1.48 7.29 7.11
CA THR A 31 -2.27 7.71 8.27
C THR A 31 -3.64 7.05 8.20
N PHE A 32 -4.23 6.77 9.35
CA PHE A 32 -5.56 6.20 9.46
C PHE A 32 -6.54 7.30 9.84
N ASN A 33 -7.63 7.43 9.08
CA ASN A 33 -8.65 8.44 9.33
C ASN A 33 -10.03 7.90 8.97
N ASP A 34 -10.98 7.93 9.91
CA ASP A 34 -12.39 7.59 9.71
C ASP A 34 -12.64 6.33 8.85
N GLY A 35 -12.00 5.21 9.20
CA GLY A 35 -12.15 3.93 8.49
C GLY A 35 -11.46 3.87 7.13
N CYS A 36 -10.71 4.91 6.76
CA CYS A 36 -9.89 4.96 5.56
C CYS A 36 -8.40 5.00 5.90
N ILE A 37 -7.60 4.54 4.95
CA ILE A 37 -6.14 4.55 4.99
C ILE A 37 -5.66 5.56 3.95
N LYS A 38 -5.15 6.69 4.43
CA LYS A 38 -4.53 7.68 3.55
C LYS A 38 -3.06 7.35 3.41
N ILE A 39 -2.61 7.11 2.18
CA ILE A 39 -1.24 6.73 1.85
C ILE A 39 -0.64 7.78 0.93
N THR A 40 0.54 8.25 1.27
CA THR A 40 1.38 9.08 0.40
C THR A 40 2.55 8.24 -0.08
N VAL A 41 2.66 8.09 -1.40
CA VAL A 41 3.73 7.34 -2.08
C VAL A 41 4.58 8.29 -2.91
N ILE A 42 5.90 8.20 -2.77
CA ILE A 42 6.88 8.97 -3.53
C ILE A 42 7.85 7.98 -4.17
N VAL A 43 7.71 7.72 -5.46
CA VAL A 43 8.66 6.91 -6.24
C VAL A 43 9.99 7.65 -6.34
N TYR A 44 11.11 6.95 -6.27
CA TYR A 44 12.42 7.59 -6.40
C TYR A 44 12.71 8.01 -7.84
N GLU A 45 13.47 9.10 -8.02
CA GLU A 45 13.72 9.71 -9.34
C GLU A 45 14.28 8.73 -10.37
N LYS A 46 15.15 7.80 -9.94
CA LYS A 46 15.74 6.75 -10.80
C LYS A 46 14.70 5.81 -11.43
N TYR A 47 13.46 5.81 -10.96
CA TYR A 47 12.37 4.97 -11.45
C TYR A 47 11.18 5.76 -11.99
N PHE A 48 11.35 7.05 -12.31
CA PHE A 48 10.23 7.86 -12.84
C PHE A 48 9.68 7.36 -14.17
N SER A 49 10.49 6.72 -15.01
CA SER A 49 10.02 6.04 -16.24
C SER A 49 8.98 4.96 -15.93
N ASP A 50 9.14 4.27 -14.80
CA ASP A 50 8.36 3.10 -14.40
C ASP A 50 7.36 3.42 -13.28
N GLN A 51 7.19 4.71 -12.96
CA GLN A 51 6.40 5.17 -11.82
C GLN A 51 4.99 4.56 -11.79
N LYS A 52 4.31 4.49 -12.94
CA LYS A 52 2.96 3.94 -13.04
C LYS A 52 2.93 2.44 -12.70
N GLU A 53 3.92 1.70 -13.18
CA GLU A 53 4.03 0.26 -12.94
C GLU A 53 4.35 -0.04 -11.48
N ILE A 54 5.26 0.73 -10.88
CA ILE A 54 5.60 0.62 -9.45
C ILE A 54 4.38 0.91 -8.58
N ILE A 55 3.64 1.98 -8.87
CA ILE A 55 2.43 2.34 -8.11
C ILE A 55 1.35 1.26 -8.26
N HIS A 56 1.10 0.75 -9.47
CA HIS A 56 0.15 -0.34 -9.67
C HIS A 56 0.58 -1.62 -8.93
N SER A 57 1.86 -1.98 -8.99
CA SER A 57 2.38 -3.16 -8.31
C SER A 57 2.25 -3.02 -6.79
N PHE A 58 2.55 -1.84 -6.24
CA PHE A 58 2.37 -1.53 -4.82
C PHE A 58 0.91 -1.69 -4.38
N LEU A 59 -0.04 -1.09 -5.11
CA LEU A 59 -1.46 -1.14 -4.74
C LEU A 59 -2.06 -2.55 -4.89
N ASN A 60 -1.68 -3.28 -5.94
CA ASN A 60 -2.14 -4.67 -6.14
C ASN A 60 -1.57 -5.59 -5.08
N TYR A 61 -0.27 -5.50 -4.78
CA TYR A 61 0.35 -6.29 -3.73
C TYR A 61 -0.27 -6.01 -2.35
N TYR A 62 -0.58 -4.74 -2.07
CA TYR A 62 -1.26 -4.38 -0.82
C TYR A 62 -2.68 -5.00 -0.74
N LEU A 63 -3.45 -4.94 -1.84
CA LEU A 63 -4.77 -5.55 -1.91
C LEU A 63 -4.69 -7.07 -1.70
N ASP A 64 -3.79 -7.74 -2.41
CA ASP A 64 -3.61 -9.20 -2.32
C ASP A 64 -3.28 -9.63 -0.88
N LYS A 65 -2.37 -8.91 -0.21
CA LYS A 65 -2.03 -9.17 1.18
C LYS A 65 -3.20 -8.91 2.13
N SER A 66 -4.01 -7.88 1.87
CA SER A 66 -5.19 -7.56 2.70
C SER A 66 -6.24 -8.66 2.63
N ILE A 67 -6.46 -9.23 1.43
CA ILE A 67 -7.35 -10.36 1.22
C ILE A 67 -6.81 -11.61 1.93
N GLN A 68 -5.50 -11.90 1.81
CA GLN A 68 -4.89 -13.05 2.48
C GLN A 68 -5.04 -13.00 4.00
N GLU A 69 -4.81 -11.84 4.60
CA GLU A 69 -4.97 -11.64 6.05
C GLU A 69 -6.43 -11.82 6.49
N SER A 70 -7.38 -11.28 5.73
CA SER A 70 -8.81 -11.46 5.98
C SER A 70 -9.25 -12.93 5.92
N VAL A 71 -8.68 -13.73 5.01
CA VAL A 71 -8.95 -15.17 4.90
C VAL A 71 -8.37 -15.94 6.08
N VAL A 72 -7.17 -15.58 6.55
CA VAL A 72 -6.51 -16.26 7.67
C VAL A 72 -7.19 -15.94 9.01
N ASN A 73 -7.65 -14.71 9.21
CA ASN A 73 -8.31 -14.27 10.44
C ASN A 73 -9.83 -14.61 10.48
N GLY A 74 -10.38 -15.18 9.41
CA GLY A 74 -11.78 -15.59 9.28
C GLY A 74 -12.08 -17.06 9.59
N GLN A 75 -11.13 -17.82 10.16
CA GLN A 75 -11.31 -19.21 10.64
C GLN A 75 -11.28 -19.30 12.16
#